data_AF-A0A4R0NDF3-F1
#
_entry.id   AF-A0A4R0NDF3-F1
#
_cell.length_a   1.000
_cell.length_b   1.000
_cell.length_c   1.000
_cell.angle_alpha   90.00
_cell.angle_beta   90.00
_cell.angle_gamma   90.00
#
_symmetry.space_group_name_H-M   'P 1'
#
loop_
_entity.id
_entity.type
_entity.pdbx_description
1 polymer ?
#
loop_
_entity_poly.entity_id
_entity_poly.type
_entity_poly.pdbx_seq_one_letter_code
_entity_poly.pdbx_strand_id
1 'polypeptide(L)'
;MFSKQCTYGDFLKSDEKIATNILASRLQMLETTGIIIKQDHPQSKAKVLYKLSQKGIDLLPVMIEINLWADKYFTLPEERKEMLAEVKKDKEAFIKEKTKELTGDTE
;
A
#
# COMPACT_ATOMS: atom_id res chain seq x y z
N MET A 1 6.18 -3.02 2.02
CA MET A 1 4.76 -2.82 2.43
C MET A 1 4.18 -1.53 1.89
N PHE A 2 4.90 -0.40 1.98
CA PHE A 2 4.45 0.88 1.42
C PHE A 2 5.12 1.13 0.07
N SER A 3 4.33 1.43 -0.94
CA SER A 3 4.83 1.81 -2.27
C SER A 3 4.00 2.97 -2.78
N LYS A 4 4.68 4.03 -3.23
CA LYS A 4 4.02 5.25 -3.71
C LYS A 4 3.20 4.99 -4.98
N GLN A 5 3.69 4.11 -5.84
CA GLN A 5 3.04 3.71 -7.08
C GLN A 5 3.56 2.34 -7.53
N CYS A 6 2.72 1.56 -8.20
CA CYS A 6 3.08 0.26 -8.74
C CYS A 6 2.51 0.09 -10.15
N THR A 7 3.22 -0.62 -11.02
CA THR A 7 2.66 -1.08 -12.29
C THR A 7 1.96 -2.43 -12.12
N TYR A 8 1.12 -2.80 -13.10
CA TYR A 8 0.53 -4.15 -13.14
C TYR A 8 1.60 -5.26 -13.07
N GLY A 9 2.74 -5.05 -13.75
CA GLY A 9 3.86 -6.00 -13.73
C GLY A 9 4.55 -6.13 -12.37
N ASP A 10 4.54 -5.08 -11.55
CA ASP A 10 5.12 -5.12 -10.20
C ASP A 10 4.26 -5.96 -9.26
N PHE A 11 2.92 -5.85 -9.37
CA PHE A 11 2.00 -6.71 -8.63
C PHE A 11 2.17 -8.19 -8.98
N LEU A 12 2.39 -8.52 -10.25
CA LEU A 12 2.63 -9.91 -10.66
C LEU A 12 3.95 -10.48 -10.14
N LYS A 13 4.96 -9.64 -9.91
CA LYS A 13 6.25 -10.04 -9.36
C LYS A 13 6.26 -10.09 -7.83
N SER A 14 5.20 -9.61 -7.18
CA SER A 14 5.11 -9.58 -5.72
C SER A 14 4.97 -10.98 -5.12
N ASP A 15 5.34 -11.11 -3.86
CA ASP A 15 5.29 -12.37 -3.11
C ASP A 15 3.86 -12.91 -2.92
N GLU A 16 2.82 -12.10 -3.16
CA GLU A 16 1.42 -12.52 -3.11
C GLU A 16 1.08 -13.58 -4.18
N LYS A 17 1.86 -13.62 -5.29
CA LYS A 17 1.68 -14.59 -6.40
C LYS A 17 0.24 -14.68 -6.89
N ILE A 18 -0.40 -13.52 -7.06
CA ILE A 18 -1.79 -13.39 -7.47
C ILE A 18 -2.00 -13.74 -8.95
N ALA A 19 -3.06 -14.48 -9.28
CA ALA A 19 -3.43 -14.78 -10.66
C ALA A 19 -3.88 -13.50 -11.41
N THR A 20 -3.56 -13.40 -12.70
CA THR A 20 -3.76 -12.20 -13.53
C THR A 20 -5.22 -11.74 -13.58
N ASN A 21 -6.17 -12.67 -13.74
CA ASN A 21 -7.60 -12.38 -13.76
C ASN A 21 -8.10 -11.83 -12.42
N ILE A 22 -7.64 -12.40 -11.30
CA ILE A 22 -8.00 -11.95 -9.95
C ILE A 22 -7.38 -10.56 -9.68
N LEU A 23 -6.12 -10.36 -10.06
CA LEU A 23 -5.47 -9.06 -9.93
C LEU A 23 -6.20 -7.98 -10.73
N ALA A 24 -6.56 -8.27 -11.98
CA ALA A 24 -7.29 -7.32 -12.82
C ALA A 24 -8.64 -6.93 -12.20
N SER A 25 -9.40 -7.92 -11.72
CA SER A 25 -10.69 -7.69 -11.05
C SER A 25 -10.53 -6.86 -9.75
N ARG A 26 -9.52 -7.17 -8.93
CA ARG A 26 -9.26 -6.42 -7.69
C ARG A 26 -8.82 -4.98 -7.95
N LEU A 27 -7.92 -4.76 -8.90
CA LEU A 27 -7.49 -3.41 -9.27
C LEU A 27 -8.67 -2.59 -9.82
N GLN A 28 -9.50 -3.17 -10.68
CA GLN A 28 -10.71 -2.51 -11.17
C GLN A 28 -11.68 -2.15 -10.04
N MET A 29 -11.86 -3.04 -9.06
CA MET A 29 -12.69 -2.77 -7.89
C MET A 29 -12.12 -1.64 -7.03
N LEU A 30 -10.82 -1.65 -6.75
CA LEU A 30 -10.15 -0.60 -5.98
C LEU A 30 -10.19 0.75 -6.69
N GLU A 31 -10.09 0.76 -8.02
CA GLU A 31 -10.21 1.96 -8.84
C GLU A 31 -11.65 2.50 -8.81
N THR A 32 -12.64 1.64 -9.05
CA THR A 32 -14.07 2.02 -9.08
C THR A 32 -14.54 2.53 -7.72
N THR A 33 -14.01 1.99 -6.63
CA THR A 33 -14.29 2.44 -5.26
C THR A 33 -13.50 3.68 -4.84
N GLY A 34 -12.59 4.15 -5.71
CA GLY A 34 -11.78 5.35 -5.51
C GLY A 34 -10.67 5.19 -4.49
N ILE A 35 -10.22 3.97 -4.18
CA ILE A 35 -9.09 3.70 -3.28
C ILE A 35 -7.76 3.88 -4.01
N ILE A 36 -7.72 3.53 -5.29
CA ILE A 36 -6.57 3.77 -6.17
C ILE A 36 -6.99 4.61 -7.37
N ILE A 37 -6.01 5.26 -7.97
CA ILE A 37 -6.12 5.97 -9.25
C ILE A 37 -5.19 5.34 -10.27
N LYS A 38 -5.63 5.33 -11.52
CA LYS A 38 -4.87 4.86 -12.67
C LYS A 38 -4.23 6.04 -13.39
N GLN A 39 -2.95 5.93 -13.72
CA GLN A 39 -2.19 6.95 -14.44
C GLN A 39 -1.37 6.32 -15.57
N ASP A 40 -1.16 7.07 -16.64
CA ASP A 40 -0.27 6.66 -17.71
C ASP A 40 1.18 6.67 -17.21
N HIS A 41 1.96 5.65 -17.57
CA HIS A 41 3.36 5.61 -17.17
C HIS A 41 4.18 6.63 -17.97
N PRO A 42 4.92 7.54 -17.32
CA PRO A 42 5.57 8.69 -17.98
C PRO A 42 6.58 8.29 -19.06
N GLN A 43 7.21 7.13 -18.90
CA GLN A 43 8.20 6.59 -19.85
C GLN A 43 7.64 5.57 -20.85
N SER A 44 6.40 5.08 -20.69
CA SER A 44 5.88 4.00 -21.53
C SER A 44 4.37 3.99 -21.61
N LYS A 45 3.82 4.30 -22.79
CA LYS A 45 2.37 4.27 -23.06
C LYS A 45 1.73 2.89 -22.92
N ALA A 46 2.54 1.82 -22.92
CA ALA A 46 2.08 0.45 -22.74
C ALA A 46 1.92 0.06 -21.26
N LYS A 47 2.44 0.86 -20.34
CA LYS A 47 2.40 0.58 -18.90
C LYS A 47 1.41 1.50 -18.21
N VAL A 48 0.68 0.90 -17.28
CA VAL A 48 -0.24 1.58 -16.38
C VAL A 48 0.39 1.67 -15.00
N LEU A 49 0.35 2.85 -14.41
CA LEU A 49 0.67 3.08 -13.00
C LEU A 49 -0.60 3.13 -12.17
N TYR A 50 -0.56 2.47 -11.02
CA TYR A 50 -1.58 2.56 -9.99
C TYR A 50 -0.98 3.29 -8.79
N LYS A 51 -1.69 4.30 -8.30
CA LYS A 51 -1.32 5.11 -7.12
C LYS A 51 -2.49 5.11 -6.12
N LEU A 52 -2.21 5.22 -4.83
CA LEU A 52 -3.26 5.45 -3.83
C LEU A 52 -3.91 6.82 -4.05
N SER A 53 -5.24 6.88 -3.96
CA SER A 53 -5.96 8.15 -3.81
C SER A 53 -5.83 8.66 -2.38
N GLN A 54 -6.30 9.89 -2.10
CA GLN A 54 -6.39 10.37 -0.71
C GLN A 54 -7.23 9.40 0.15
N LYS A 55 -8.37 8.92 -0.36
CA LYS A 55 -9.21 7.94 0.31
C LYS A 55 -8.46 6.64 0.62
N GLY A 56 -7.56 6.20 -0.28
CA GLY A 56 -6.71 5.04 -0.04
C GLY A 56 -5.64 5.29 1.03
N ILE A 57 -5.04 6.48 1.05
CA ILE A 57 -4.06 6.89 2.06
C ILE A 57 -4.72 6.98 3.45
N ASP A 58 -5.95 7.49 3.53
CA ASP A 58 -6.71 7.63 4.78
C ASP A 58 -7.05 6.27 5.43
N LEU A 59 -6.87 5.14 4.73
CA LEU A 59 -7.00 3.78 5.28
C LEU A 59 -5.77 3.33 6.06
N LEU A 60 -4.64 4.04 5.97
CA LEU A 60 -3.38 3.67 6.62
C LEU A 60 -3.52 3.40 8.12
N PRO A 61 -4.24 4.22 8.94
CA PRO A 61 -4.42 3.93 10.35
C PRO A 61 -5.09 2.58 10.60
N VAL A 62 -6.10 2.24 9.80
CA VAL A 62 -6.82 0.96 9.90
C VAL A 62 -5.90 -0.21 9.55
N MET A 63 -5.08 -0.08 8.51
CA MET A 63 -4.10 -1.09 8.15
C MET A 63 -3.09 -1.33 9.28
N ILE A 64 -2.66 -0.28 9.98
CA ILE A 64 -1.75 -0.38 11.12
C ILE A 64 -2.41 -1.12 12.29
N GLU A 65 -3.66 -0.82 12.62
CA GLU A 65 -4.40 -1.54 13.66
C GLU A 65 -4.55 -3.04 13.34
N ILE A 66 -4.80 -3.39 12.08
CA ILE A 66 -4.85 -4.79 11.64
C ILE A 66 -3.50 -5.48 11.87
N ASN A 67 -2.38 -4.80 11.62
CA ASN A 67 -1.05 -5.37 11.85
C ASN A 67 -0.72 -5.49 13.35
N LEU A 68 -1.10 -4.52 14.17
CA LEU A 68 -0.97 -4.60 15.63
C LEU A 68 -1.81 -5.72 16.23
N TRP A 69 -3.00 -5.96 15.68
CA TRP A 69 -3.80 -7.12 16.02
C TRP A 69 -3.10 -8.42 15.59
N ALA A 70 -2.62 -8.48 14.35
CA ALA A 70 -1.97 -9.68 13.83
C ALA A 70 -0.72 -10.07 14.64
N ASP A 71 0.05 -9.10 15.11
CA ASP A 71 1.24 -9.31 15.95
C ASP A 71 0.93 -9.99 17.29
N LYS A 72 -0.30 -9.82 17.81
CA LYS A 72 -0.72 -10.50 19.05
C LYS A 72 -1.03 -11.99 18.84
N TYR A 73 -1.39 -12.38 17.62
CA TYR A 73 -1.97 -13.71 17.36
C TYR A 73 -1.19 -14.56 16.35
N PHE A 74 -0.27 -13.96 15.59
CA PHE A 74 0.47 -14.63 14.53
C PHE A 74 1.97 -14.35 14.63
N THR A 75 2.77 -15.31 14.16
CA THR A 75 4.20 -15.12 13.95
C THR A 75 4.40 -14.32 12.66
N LEU A 76 4.77 -13.05 12.81
CA LEU A 76 5.07 -12.17 11.69
C LEU A 76 6.54 -12.32 11.25
N PRO A 77 6.85 -12.07 9.96
CA PRO A 77 8.24 -11.95 9.49
C PRO A 77 8.98 -10.82 10.23
N GLU A 78 10.31 -10.94 10.38
CA GLU A 78 11.11 -9.97 11.15
C GLU A 78 10.98 -8.53 10.63
N GLU A 79 10.99 -8.33 9.32
CA GLU A 79 10.78 -7.01 8.69
C GLU A 79 9.48 -6.33 9.16
N ARG A 80 8.42 -7.12 9.39
CA ARG A 80 7.13 -6.60 9.87
C ARG A 80 7.16 -6.31 11.37
N LYS A 81 7.90 -7.09 12.15
CA LYS A 81 8.08 -6.85 13.59
C LYS A 81 8.88 -5.58 13.84
N GLU A 82 9.93 -5.32 13.07
CA GLU A 82 10.73 -4.09 13.16
C GLU A 82 9.86 -2.85 12.94
N MET A 83 9.07 -2.83 11.86
CA MET A 83 8.09 -1.77 11.61
C MET A 83 7.11 -1.61 12.77
N LEU A 84 6.58 -2.71 13.32
CA LEU A 84 5.63 -2.65 14.43
C LEU A 84 6.26 -2.21 15.76
N ALA A 85 7.56 -2.41 15.94
CA ALA A 85 8.27 -1.86 17.10
C ALA A 85 8.31 -0.33 17.05
N GLU A 86 8.45 0.28 15.87
CA GLU A 86 8.35 1.73 15.68
C GLU A 86 6.92 2.23 15.92
N VAL A 87 5.93 1.54 15.36
CA VAL A 87 4.50 1.84 15.58
C VAL A 87 4.13 1.80 17.07
N LYS A 88 4.66 0.84 17.83
CA LYS A 88 4.38 0.71 19.27
C LYS A 88 5.03 1.81 20.13
N LYS A 89 6.13 2.42 19.66
CA LYS A 89 6.77 3.55 20.35
C LYS A 89 5.93 4.82 20.20
N ASP A 90 5.57 5.15 18.97
CA ASP A 90 4.74 6.32 18.65
C ASP A 90 3.92 6.08 17.38
N LYS A 91 2.68 5.64 17.58
CA LYS A 91 1.75 5.32 16.50
C LYS A 91 1.34 6.56 15.71
N GLU A 92 1.11 7.68 16.40
CA GLU A 92 0.62 8.90 15.74
C GLU A 92 1.70 9.53 14.87
N ALA A 93 2.95 9.59 15.37
CA ALA A 93 4.08 10.06 14.58
C ALA A 93 4.31 9.18 13.34
N PHE A 94 4.28 7.85 13.50
CA PHE A 94 4.46 6.91 12.39
C PHE A 94 3.36 7.07 11.32
N ILE A 95 2.09 7.15 11.72
CA ILE A 95 0.96 7.38 10.80
C ILE A 95 1.16 8.68 10.04
N LYS A 96 1.50 9.77 10.74
CA LYS A 96 1.68 11.09 10.13
C LYS A 96 2.83 11.11 9.13
N GLU A 97 3.97 10.53 9.49
CA GLU A 97 5.14 10.40 8.63
C GLU A 97 4.80 9.62 7.35
N LYS A 98 4.21 8.43 7.49
CA LYS A 98 3.88 7.56 6.37
C LYS A 98 2.74 8.12 5.51
N THR A 99 1.80 8.82 6.11
CA THR A 99 0.78 9.58 5.36
C THR A 99 1.47 10.62 4.48
N LYS A 100 2.35 11.46 5.04
CA LYS A 100 3.08 12.50 4.28
C LYS A 100 3.90 11.92 3.13
N GLU A 101 4.62 10.81 3.39
CA GLU A 101 5.40 10.08 2.36
C GLU A 101 4.53 9.62 1.18
N LEU A 102 3.32 9.14 1.46
CA LEU A 102 2.39 8.62 0.45
C LEU A 102 1.64 9.71 -0.30
N THR A 103 1.28 10.83 0.35
CA THR A 103 0.66 11.98 -0.33
C THR A 103 1.64 12.62 -1.31
N GLY A 104 2.93 12.56 -1.00
CA GLY A 104 3.99 13.00 -1.89
C GLY A 104 4.26 14.50 -1.82
N ASP A 105 4.32 15.06 -0.61
CA ASP A 105 5.05 16.31 -0.38
C ASP A 105 6.51 16.05 -0.74
N THR A 106 6.79 16.31 -2.02
CA THR A 106 8.10 16.60 -2.54
C THR A 106 8.22 18.10 -2.33
N GLU A 107 8.67 18.50 -1.15
CA GLU A 107 9.37 19.79 -1.01
C GLU A 107 10.81 19.59 -1.49
#